data_AF-A0A967Q9M5-F1
#
_entry.id   AF-A0A967Q9M5-F1
#
_cell.length_a   1.000
_cell.length_b   1.000
_cell.length_c   1.000
_cell.angle_alpha   90.00
_cell.angle_beta   90.00
_cell.angle_gamma   90.00
#
_symmetry.space_group_name_H-M   'P 1'
#
loop_
_entity.id
_entity.type
_entity.pdbx_description
1 polymer ?
#
loop_
_entity_poly.entity_id
_entity_poly.type
_entity_poly.pdbx_seq_one_letter_code
_entity_poly.pdbx_strand_id
1 'polypeptide(L)'
;VRFQSHLDGAPLTLTPEGAVQIQEALGADIMMCLDELLALPADEPTLRAALQRTTRWAERCRAARSGENALFGIVQGGTVPALRAESAEALRAIGFD
;
A
#
# COMPACT_ATOMS: atom_id res chain seq x y z
N VAL A 1 2.04 -9.25 3.43
CA VAL A 1 3.17 -9.51 4.33
C VAL A 1 2.85 -10.64 5.29
N ARG A 2 3.86 -11.42 5.70
CA ARG A 2 3.74 -12.45 6.75
C ARG A 2 4.61 -12.02 7.92
N PHE A 3 4.09 -12.09 9.13
CA PHE A 3 4.78 -11.67 10.36
C PHE A 3 4.26 -12.46 11.55
N GLN A 4 4.96 -12.37 12.68
CA GLN A 4 4.49 -12.93 13.95
C GLN A 4 3.84 -11.81 14.78
N SER A 5 2.70 -12.12 15.39
CA SER A 5 2.09 -11.27 16.39
C SER A 5 3.08 -11.01 17.53
N HIS A 6 3.22 -9.75 17.92
CA HIS A 6 4.10 -9.34 19.02
C HIS A 6 3.48 -9.63 20.41
N LEU A 7 2.21 -10.01 20.46
CA LEU A 7 1.48 -10.31 21.70
C LEU A 7 1.64 -11.78 22.12
N ASP A 8 1.58 -12.70 21.15
CA ASP A 8 1.49 -14.15 21.40
C ASP A 8 2.32 -15.01 20.43
N GLY A 9 3.04 -14.41 19.47
CA GLY A 9 3.87 -15.13 18.51
C GLY A 9 3.10 -15.82 17.38
N ALA A 10 1.77 -15.67 17.31
CA ALA A 10 0.96 -16.31 16.28
C ALA A 10 1.37 -15.83 14.87
N PRO A 11 1.47 -16.73 13.87
CA PRO A 11 1.77 -16.34 12.51
C PRO A 11 0.57 -15.65 11.87
N LEU A 12 0.76 -14.42 11.40
CA LEU A 12 -0.26 -13.61 10.74
C LEU A 12 0.14 -13.27 9.31
N THR A 13 -0.88 -13.07 8.47
CA THR A 13 -0.72 -12.58 7.11
C THR A 13 -1.62 -11.37 6.90
N LEU A 14 -1.04 -10.26 6.45
CA LEU A 14 -1.79 -9.08 6.02
C LEU A 14 -1.65 -8.92 4.51
N THR A 15 -2.76 -8.99 3.78
CA THR A 15 -2.82 -8.78 2.32
C THR A 15 -3.46 -7.43 2.00
N PRO A 16 -3.33 -6.92 0.76
CA PRO A 16 -4.06 -5.72 0.31
C PRO A 16 -5.57 -5.79 0.58
N GLU A 17 -6.20 -6.94 0.30
CA GLU A 17 -7.64 -7.15 0.52
C GLU A 17 -7.97 -7.17 2.01
N GLY A 18 -7.19 -7.92 2.80
CA GLY A 18 -7.39 -8.00 4.25
C GLY A 18 -7.19 -6.64 4.94
N ALA A 19 -6.24 -5.84 4.48
CA ALA A 19 -6.02 -4.49 5.01
C ALA A 19 -7.22 -3.57 4.76
N VAL A 20 -7.86 -3.65 3.59
CA VAL A 20 -9.08 -2.89 3.29
C VAL A 20 -10.25 -3.39 4.15
N GLN A 21 -10.48 -4.70 4.18
CA GLN A 21 -11.58 -5.30 4.95
C GLN A 21 -11.50 -4.96 6.45
N ILE A 22 -10.30 -4.97 7.03
CA ILE A 22 -10.08 -4.59 8.43
C ILE A 22 -10.44 -3.11 8.63
N GLN A 23 -10.01 -2.21 7.74
CA GLN A 23 -10.30 -0.78 7.87
C GLN A 23 -11.79 -0.46 7.69
N GLU A 24 -12.48 -1.16 6.78
CA GLU A 24 -13.94 -1.06 6.63
C GLU A 24 -14.67 -1.54 7.89
N ALA A 25 -14.24 -2.67 8.47
CA ALA A 25 -14.82 -3.20 9.71
C ALA A 25 -14.58 -2.28 10.93
N LEU A 26 -13.47 -1.53 10.93
CA LEU A 26 -13.19 -0.50 11.93
C LEU A 26 -14.03 0.76 11.72
N GLY A 27 -14.68 0.93 10.57
CA GLY A 27 -15.50 2.10 10.25
C GLY A 27 -14.66 3.37 10.02
N ALA A 28 -13.44 3.24 9.49
CA ALA A 28 -12.57 4.40 9.25
C ALA A 28 -13.14 5.33 8.16
N ASP A 29 -13.18 6.63 8.41
CA ASP A 29 -13.62 7.61 7.41
C ASP A 29 -12.67 7.68 6.20
N ILE A 30 -11.36 7.59 6.47
CA ILE A 30 -10.28 7.57 5.47
C ILE A 30 -9.41 6.34 5.72
N MET A 31 -9.31 5.51 4.69
CA MET A 31 -8.52 4.29 4.65
C MET A 31 -7.26 4.49 3.81
N MET A 32 -6.21 3.75 4.14
CA MET A 32 -4.95 3.75 3.39
C MET A 32 -4.73 2.41 2.71
N CYS A 33 -4.24 2.45 1.47
CA CYS A 33 -3.77 1.25 0.80
C CYS A 33 -2.58 0.63 1.55
N LEU A 34 -2.49 -0.70 1.53
CA LEU A 34 -1.29 -1.39 1.99
C LEU A 34 -0.15 -1.14 0.98
N ASP A 35 1.00 -0.68 1.47
CA ASP A 35 2.18 -0.39 0.67
C ASP A 35 3.44 -1.16 1.13
N GLU A 36 4.51 -1.07 0.35
CA GLU A 36 5.84 -1.50 0.75
C GLU A 36 6.73 -0.27 0.99
N LEU A 37 6.94 0.03 2.27
CA LEU A 37 7.95 0.99 2.69
C LEU A 37 9.33 0.30 2.79
N LEU A 38 10.34 0.94 2.21
CA LEU A 38 11.73 0.54 2.36
C LEU A 38 12.49 1.49 3.28
N ALA A 39 13.42 0.94 4.06
CA ALA A 39 14.39 1.74 4.80
C ALA A 39 15.35 2.44 3.83
N LEU A 40 15.80 3.63 4.20
CA LEU A 40 16.76 4.42 3.42
C LEU A 40 18.11 4.51 4.16
N PRO A 41 19.23 4.54 3.43
CA PRO A 41 19.35 4.55 1.96
C PRO A 41 19.09 3.17 1.34
N ALA A 42 18.53 3.16 0.12
CA ALA A 42 18.36 1.97 -0.70
C ALA A 42 18.77 2.29 -2.15
N ASP A 43 19.22 1.29 -2.89
CA ASP A 43 19.56 1.47 -4.31
C ASP A 43 18.31 1.63 -5.19
N GLU A 44 18.48 2.24 -6.35
CA GLU A 44 17.35 2.49 -7.27
C GLU A 44 16.63 1.21 -7.72
N PRO A 45 17.32 0.09 -8.05
CA PRO A 45 16.64 -1.16 -8.39
C PRO A 45 15.72 -1.68 -7.28
N THR A 46 16.16 -1.62 -6.02
CA THR A 46 15.35 -2.04 -4.86
C THR A 46 14.15 -1.11 -4.67
N LEU A 47 14.36 0.21 -4.77
CA LEU A 47 13.27 1.19 -4.72
C LEU A 47 12.24 0.96 -5.83
N ARG A 48 12.70 0.67 -7.06
CA ARG A 48 11.83 0.39 -8.21
C ARG A 48 11.01 -0.88 -8.00
N ALA A 49 11.61 -1.93 -7.46
CA ALA A 49 10.89 -3.17 -7.16
C ALA A 49 9.79 -2.96 -6.11
N ALA A 50 10.06 -2.19 -5.05
CA ALA A 50 9.07 -1.86 -4.03
C ALA A 50 7.96 -0.95 -4.54
N LEU A 51 8.30 0.03 -5.40
CA LEU A 51 7.31 0.86 -6.09
C LEU A 51 6.36 0.01 -6.94
N GLN A 52 6.90 -0.92 -7.73
CA GLN A 52 6.08 -1.81 -8.56
C GLN A 52 5.18 -2.71 -7.71
N ARG A 53 5.68 -3.21 -6.57
CA ARG A 53 4.86 -4.00 -5.64
C ARG A 53 3.76 -3.16 -5.01
N THR A 54 4.08 -1.96 -4.54
CA THR A 54 3.12 -1.00 -3.99
C THR A 54 2.04 -0.66 -5.00
N THR A 55 2.40 -0.43 -6.26
CA THR A 55 1.43 -0.12 -7.33
C THR A 55 0.45 -1.27 -7.56
N ARG A 56 0.94 -2.52 -7.66
CA ARG A 56 0.07 -3.70 -7.76
C ARG A 56 -0.81 -3.91 -6.52
N TRP A 57 -0.32 -3.53 -5.34
CA TRP A 57 -1.11 -3.61 -4.11
C TRP A 57 -2.18 -2.52 -4.06
N ALA A 58 -1.88 -1.31 -4.55
CA ALA A 58 -2.85 -0.23 -4.66
C ALA A 58 -4.03 -0.61 -5.58
N GLU A 59 -3.78 -1.23 -6.73
CA GLU A 59 -4.82 -1.76 -7.62
C GLU A 59 -5.74 -2.76 -6.90
N ARG A 60 -5.14 -3.67 -6.12
CA ARG A 60 -5.86 -4.69 -5.35
C ARG A 60 -6.66 -4.09 -4.20
N CYS A 61 -6.10 -3.11 -3.48
CA CYS A 61 -6.83 -2.37 -2.45
C CYS A 61 -8.03 -1.64 -3.04
N ARG A 62 -7.85 -0.96 -4.18
CA ARG A 62 -8.95 -0.27 -4.87
C ARG A 62 -10.05 -1.24 -5.29
N ALA A 63 -9.69 -2.40 -5.83
CA ALA A 63 -10.65 -3.44 -6.21
C ALA A 63 -11.34 -4.12 -5.02
N ALA A 64 -10.69 -4.17 -3.85
CA ALA A 64 -11.24 -4.79 -2.65
C ALA A 64 -12.21 -3.88 -1.87
N ARG A 65 -12.16 -2.56 -2.09
CA ARG A 65 -13.06 -1.61 -1.43
C ARG A 65 -14.51 -1.91 -1.82
N SER A 66 -15.36 -2.09 -0.82
CA SER A 66 -16.78 -2.37 -0.97
C SER A 66 -17.68 -1.22 -0.52
N GLY A 67 -17.16 -0.32 0.34
CA GLY A 67 -17.87 0.85 0.84
C GLY A 67 -17.54 2.17 0.13
N GLU A 68 -18.14 3.24 0.66
CA GLU A 68 -17.98 4.63 0.21
C GLU A 68 -16.90 5.39 1.00
N ASN A 69 -16.25 4.73 1.97
CA ASN A 69 -15.15 5.32 2.73
C ASN A 69 -14.04 5.76 1.78
N ALA A 70 -13.42 6.90 2.08
CA ALA A 70 -12.32 7.40 1.27
C ALA A 70 -11.16 6.39 1.34
N LEU A 71 -10.53 6.10 0.20
CA LEU A 71 -9.36 5.25 0.12
C LEU A 71 -8.23 6.03 -0.56
N PHE A 72 -7.10 6.16 0.14
CA PHE A 72 -5.92 6.88 -0.37
C PHE A 72 -4.82 5.91 -0.79
N GLY A 73 -4.21 6.20 -1.95
CA GLY A 73 -2.97 5.58 -2.39
C GLY A 73 -1.74 6.23 -1.74
N ILE A 74 -0.61 5.50 -1.67
CA ILE A 74 0.63 5.99 -1.04
C ILE A 74 1.71 6.11 -2.11
N VAL A 75 2.15 7.34 -2.39
CA VAL A 75 3.24 7.62 -3.33
C VAL A 75 4.56 7.10 -2.76
N GLN A 76 5.17 6.13 -3.46
CA GLN A 76 6.48 5.58 -3.16
C GLN A 76 7.54 6.08 -4.15
N GLY A 77 8.76 5.54 -4.08
CA GLY A 77 9.90 5.94 -4.92
C GLY A 77 11.10 6.52 -4.15
N GLY A 78 11.03 6.51 -2.81
CA GLY A 78 12.13 6.91 -1.93
C GLY A 78 12.61 8.33 -2.19
N THR A 79 13.93 8.49 -2.33
CA THR A 79 14.61 9.76 -2.61
C THR A 79 14.85 10.01 -4.11
N VAL A 80 14.33 9.15 -5.00
CA VAL A 80 14.55 9.26 -6.44
C VAL A 80 13.36 9.99 -7.09
N PRO A 81 13.50 11.24 -7.57
CA PRO A 81 12.37 12.03 -8.07
C PRO A 81 11.64 11.40 -9.25
N ALA A 82 12.37 10.71 -10.15
CA ALA A 82 11.77 10.03 -11.29
C ALA A 82 10.83 8.89 -10.85
N LEU A 83 11.22 8.12 -9.83
CA LEU A 83 10.37 7.07 -9.26
C LEU A 83 9.14 7.65 -8.54
N ARG A 84 9.30 8.77 -7.83
CA ARG A 84 8.17 9.48 -7.21
C ARG A 84 7.14 9.91 -8.25
N ALA A 85 7.61 10.46 -9.38
CA ALA A 85 6.73 10.87 -10.48
C ALA A 85 6.02 9.67 -11.12
N GLU A 86 6.73 8.56 -11.36
CA GLU A 86 6.16 7.29 -11.84
C GLU A 86 5.07 6.77 -10.90
N SER A 87 5.32 6.75 -9.59
CA SER A 87 4.34 6.32 -8.59
C SER A 87 3.11 7.22 -8.55
N ALA A 88 3.28 8.53 -8.60
CA ALA A 88 2.16 9.47 -8.57
C ALA A 88 1.27 9.32 -9.82
N GLU A 89 1.87 9.17 -10.99
CA GLU A 89 1.15 8.95 -12.25
C GLU A 89 0.35 7.64 -12.22
N ALA A 90 0.96 6.55 -11.74
CA ALA A 90 0.29 5.27 -11.62
C ALA A 90 -0.91 5.32 -10.66
N LEU A 91 -0.75 5.94 -9.48
CA LEU A 91 -1.83 6.08 -8.51
C LEU A 91 -2.96 6.98 -9.02
N ARG A 92 -2.63 8.04 -9.76
CA ARG A 92 -3.62 8.88 -10.44
C ARG A 92 -4.45 8.07 -11.42
N ALA A 93 -3.82 7.20 -12.20
CA ALA A 93 -4.50 6.35 -13.19
C ALA A 93 -5.42 5.31 -12.55
N ILE A 94 -5.06 4.78 -11.37
CA ILE A 94 -5.90 3.85 -10.60
C ILE A 94 -7.17 4.56 -10.08
N GLY A 95 -7.04 5.82 -9.68
CA GLY A 95 -8.13 6.63 -9.15
C GLY A 95 -8.35 6.38 -7.66
N PHE A 96 -8.00 7.37 -6.84
CA PHE A 96 -8.24 7.42 -5.41
C PHE A 96 -9.00 8.70 -5.05
N ASP A 97 -9.47 8.79 -3.81
CA ASP A 97 -10.26 9.91 -3.32
C ASP A 97 -9.38 11.11 -2.91
#